data_AF-A0A7K7D831-F1
#
_entry.id   AF-A0A7K7D831-F1
#
_cell.length_a   1.000
_cell.length_b   1.000
_cell.length_c   1.000
_cell.angle_alpha   90.00
_cell.angle_beta   90.00
_cell.angle_gamma   90.00
#
_symmetry.space_group_name_H-M   'P 1'
#
loop_
_entity.id
_entity.type
_entity.pdbx_description
1 polymer ?
#
loop_
_entity_poly.entity_id
_entity_poly.type
_entity_poly.pdbx_seq_one_letter_code
_entity_poly.pdbx_strand_id
1 'polypeptide(L)'
;AEWSSSPFQQLSGVTQTCATKAVGWDNVAYFCYPFTVEMFYTQEDEGVFPYSLPQWPVLYFEVLSLDFWQRYRVEGYGSLVLPTCPGVHMLTIPTWRPVGLGPVAEMRRFFIGGSPELEDLTYIRIPSTFKGKRLSRFGFRTETTGSVTFRLCCLQQSRAFLENSALRQRMQSVLDRLGGFSQQSSVYNVLEAFQRARRRMQEARESLPQDLISTSASAV
;
A
#
# COMPACT_ATOMS: atom_id res chain seq x y z
N ALA A 1 11.97 -7.08 -7.14
CA ALA A 1 10.81 -6.17 -7.29
C ALA A 1 10.71 -5.27 -6.07
N GLU A 2 11.19 -4.04 -6.20
CA GLU A 2 11.26 -3.04 -5.13
C GLU A 2 10.60 -1.74 -5.57
N TRP A 3 10.06 -1.00 -4.60
CA TRP A 3 9.58 0.35 -4.83
C TRP A 3 10.77 1.31 -4.85
N SER A 4 10.79 2.20 -5.83
CA SER A 4 11.77 3.29 -5.92
C SER A 4 11.07 4.64 -5.96
N SER A 5 11.81 5.70 -5.68
CA SER A 5 11.35 7.09 -5.80
C SER A 5 12.45 7.92 -6.44
N SER A 6 12.11 9.14 -6.90
CA SER A 6 13.11 10.05 -7.44
C SER A 6 14.18 10.38 -6.38
N PRO A 7 15.48 10.38 -6.71
CA PRO A 7 16.55 10.69 -5.75
C PRO A 7 16.43 12.06 -5.09
N PHE A 8 15.73 13.00 -5.74
CA PHE A 8 15.54 14.37 -5.25
C PHE A 8 14.24 14.54 -4.44
N GLN A 9 13.39 13.51 -4.37
CA GLN A 9 12.14 13.59 -3.64
C GLN A 9 12.39 13.50 -2.14
N GLN A 10 11.85 14.46 -1.39
CA GLN A 10 11.89 14.44 0.05
C GLN A 10 10.88 13.41 0.60
N LEU A 11 11.38 12.38 1.30
CA LEU A 11 10.57 11.29 1.86
C LEU A 11 10.27 11.43 3.36
N SER A 12 10.75 12.50 3.99
CA SER A 12 10.53 12.81 5.40
C SER A 12 10.27 14.30 5.58
N GLY A 13 9.42 14.65 6.54
CA GLY A 13 9.05 16.04 6.78
C GLY A 13 8.46 16.23 8.16
N VAL A 14 8.30 17.50 8.54
CA VAL A 14 7.68 17.92 9.80
C VAL A 14 6.61 18.94 9.46
N THR A 15 5.44 18.78 10.06
CA THR A 15 4.31 19.69 9.87
C THR A 15 4.52 20.99 10.66
N GLN A 16 3.75 22.04 10.36
CA GLN A 16 3.72 23.20 11.26
C GLN A 16 3.18 22.83 12.65
N THR A 17 3.60 23.59 13.66
CA THR A 17 2.97 23.57 14.99
C THR A 17 1.58 24.19 14.91
N CYS A 18 0.61 23.59 15.57
CA CYS A 18 -0.74 24.13 15.67
C CYS A 18 -1.26 24.04 17.11
N ALA A 19 -2.15 24.97 17.48
CA ALA A 19 -2.86 24.92 18.75
C ALA A 19 -4.04 23.93 18.66
N THR A 20 -4.31 23.23 19.75
CA THR A 20 -5.49 22.37 19.87
C THR A 20 -6.73 23.19 20.22
N LYS A 21 -7.90 22.69 19.80
CA LYS A 21 -9.22 23.21 20.17
C LYS A 21 -10.03 22.10 20.81
N ALA A 22 -10.74 22.42 21.90
CA ALA A 22 -11.70 21.50 22.49
C ALA A 22 -12.91 21.30 21.55
N VAL A 23 -13.16 20.07 21.13
CA VAL A 23 -14.32 19.65 20.34
C VAL A 23 -15.01 18.53 21.11
N GLY A 24 -16.11 18.87 21.79
CA GLY A 24 -16.74 17.95 22.73
C GLY A 24 -15.81 17.67 23.91
N TRP A 25 -15.41 16.40 24.06
CA TRP A 25 -14.51 15.94 25.13
C TRP A 25 -13.06 15.81 24.67
N ASP A 26 -12.80 16.00 23.37
CA ASP A 26 -11.50 15.76 22.76
C ASP A 26 -10.77 17.08 22.47
N ASN A 27 -9.44 17.04 22.55
CA ASN A 27 -8.56 18.11 22.09
C ASN A 27 -8.13 17.81 20.65
N VAL A 28 -8.62 18.60 19.69
CA VAL A 28 -8.39 18.38 18.27
C VAL A 28 -7.49 19.47 17.70
N ALA A 29 -6.44 19.03 17.00
CA ALA A 29 -5.54 19.88 16.24
C ALA A 29 -5.92 19.83 14.74
N TYR A 30 -6.16 20.99 14.14
CA TYR A 30 -6.40 21.11 12.70
C TYR A 30 -5.20 21.81 12.06
N PHE A 31 -4.43 21.05 11.29
CA PHE A 31 -3.32 21.56 10.49
C PHE A 31 -3.45 21.04 9.05
N CYS A 32 -2.81 21.74 8.12
CA CYS A 32 -2.77 21.35 6.72
C CYS A 32 -1.30 21.30 6.30
N TYR A 33 -0.82 20.11 5.98
CA TYR A 33 0.52 19.88 5.47
C TYR A 33 0.42 19.09 4.17
N PRO A 34 0.36 19.77 3.01
CA PRO A 34 0.33 19.08 1.73
C PRO A 34 1.71 18.50 1.42
N PHE A 35 1.75 17.23 1.02
CA PHE A 35 2.94 16.59 0.50
C PHE A 35 2.59 15.77 -0.74
N THR A 36 3.56 15.60 -1.62
CA THR A 36 3.46 14.79 -2.83
C THR A 36 4.56 13.75 -2.80
N VAL A 37 4.21 12.50 -3.05
CA VAL A 37 5.14 11.38 -3.08
C VAL A 37 4.87 10.57 -4.34
N GLU A 38 5.86 10.52 -5.21
CA GLU A 38 5.90 9.69 -6.40
C GLU A 38 6.73 8.44 -6.10
N MET A 39 6.18 7.29 -6.46
CA MET A 39 6.85 6.00 -6.31
C MET A 39 6.65 5.16 -7.57
N PHE A 40 7.70 4.45 -7.95
CA PHE A 40 7.74 3.61 -9.12
C PHE A 40 7.91 2.16 -8.66
N TYR A 41 7.12 1.27 -9.23
CA TYR A 41 7.25 -0.16 -9.01
C TYR A 41 7.61 -0.83 -10.33
N THR A 42 8.77 -1.46 -10.36
CA THR A 42 9.22 -2.28 -11.48
C THR A 42 9.17 -3.73 -11.04
N GLN A 43 8.31 -4.51 -11.70
CA GLN A 43 8.34 -5.95 -11.56
C GLN A 43 9.50 -6.48 -12.42
N GLU A 44 10.44 -7.17 -11.79
CA GLU A 44 11.48 -7.90 -12.50
C GLU A 44 10.87 -9.22 -12.95
N ASP A 45 11.00 -9.52 -14.25
CA ASP A 45 10.56 -10.79 -14.82
C ASP A 45 11.45 -11.93 -14.32
N GLU A 46 10.79 -12.97 -13.80
CA GLU A 46 11.27 -14.33 -13.55
C GLU A 46 12.44 -14.56 -12.58
N GLY A 47 12.10 -15.02 -11.37
CA GLY A 47 13.06 -15.62 -10.44
C GLY A 47 12.44 -16.16 -9.14
N VAL A 48 12.07 -17.44 -9.15
CA VAL A 48 11.95 -18.38 -8.00
C VAL A 48 10.68 -18.37 -7.13
N PHE A 49 9.85 -17.32 -7.03
CA PHE A 49 8.57 -17.45 -6.28
C PHE A 49 7.39 -16.69 -6.92
N PRO A 50 6.46 -17.37 -7.62
CA PRO A 50 5.30 -16.74 -8.27
C PRO A 50 4.22 -16.17 -7.31
N TYR A 51 4.51 -16.04 -6.01
CA TYR A 51 3.53 -15.70 -4.97
C TYR A 51 3.97 -14.62 -3.96
N SER A 52 5.12 -13.98 -4.14
CA SER A 52 5.47 -12.85 -3.26
C SER A 52 4.73 -11.58 -3.73
N LEU A 53 3.65 -11.24 -3.02
CA LEU A 53 3.01 -9.93 -3.17
C LEU A 53 4.03 -8.84 -2.82
N PRO A 54 4.16 -7.77 -3.64
CA PRO A 54 5.07 -6.69 -3.32
C PRO A 54 4.67 -6.02 -2.01
N GLN A 55 5.67 -5.71 -1.18
CA GLN A 55 5.46 -4.94 0.03
C GLN A 55 5.03 -3.53 -0.35
N TRP A 56 3.79 -3.15 -0.05
CA TRP A 56 3.26 -1.85 -0.40
C TRP A 56 3.92 -0.73 0.42
N PRO A 57 4.10 0.49 -0.12
CA PRO A 57 4.74 1.57 0.61
C PRO A 57 3.98 1.97 1.87
N VAL A 58 4.75 2.33 2.90
CA VAL A 58 4.24 2.68 4.23
C VAL A 58 4.76 4.05 4.64
N LEU A 59 3.83 4.91 5.05
CA LEU A 59 4.13 6.16 5.73
C LEU A 59 4.23 5.91 7.23
N TYR A 60 5.39 6.21 7.82
CA TYR A 60 5.60 6.23 9.26
C TYR A 60 5.46 7.66 9.76
N PHE A 61 4.85 7.85 10.93
CA PHE A 61 4.70 9.17 11.51
C PHE A 61 4.77 9.13 13.03
N GLU A 62 5.20 10.24 13.58
CA GLU A 62 5.27 10.53 15.00
C GLU A 62 4.51 11.83 15.26
N VAL A 63 3.73 11.82 16.33
CA VAL A 63 2.93 12.94 16.79
C VAL A 63 3.63 13.55 17.99
N LEU A 64 3.92 14.84 17.90
CA LEU A 64 4.60 15.58 18.95
C LEU A 64 3.66 16.64 19.53
N SER A 65 3.72 16.84 20.84
CA SER A 65 3.21 18.04 21.51
C SER A 65 4.36 18.98 21.84
N LEU A 66 4.07 20.27 21.88
CA LEU A 66 5.01 21.31 22.27
C LEU A 66 4.45 22.01 23.51
N ASP A 67 5.20 22.00 24.61
CA ASP A 67 4.79 22.66 25.86
C ASP A 67 5.19 24.14 25.91
N PHE A 68 4.71 24.85 26.93
CA PHE A 68 5.01 26.28 27.14
C PHE A 68 6.51 26.57 27.29
N TRP A 69 7.30 25.59 27.75
CA TRP A 69 8.75 25.69 27.88
C TRP A 69 9.49 25.33 26.58
N GLN A 70 8.79 25.27 25.44
CA GLN A 70 9.35 24.91 24.13
C GLN A 70 9.96 23.50 24.09
N ARG A 71 9.45 22.57 24.92
CA ARG A 71 9.91 21.19 24.92
C ARG A 71 8.96 20.32 24.10
N TYR A 72 9.54 19.52 23.21
CA TYR A 72 8.80 18.52 22.46
C TYR A 72 8.58 17.26 23.31
N ARG A 73 7.42 16.63 23.13
CA ARG A 73 7.08 15.35 23.75
C ARG A 73 6.39 14.47 22.74
N VAL A 74 6.74 13.19 22.74
CA VAL A 74 6.12 12.21 21.86
C VAL A 74 4.75 11.83 22.37
N GLU A 75 3.68 12.22 21.68
CA GLU A 75 2.30 11.82 21.98
C GLU A 75 1.93 10.47 21.34
N GLY A 76 2.56 10.09 20.25
CA GLY A 76 2.33 8.77 19.70
C GLY A 76 2.99 8.51 18.36
N TYR A 77 3.06 7.24 18.05
CA TYR A 77 3.59 6.69 16.83
C TYR A 77 2.48 6.01 16.03
N GLY A 78 2.59 6.07 14.72
CA GLY A 78 1.67 5.41 13.82
C GLY A 78 2.31 5.05 12.49
N SER A 79 1.67 4.11 11.79
CA SER A 79 2.06 3.77 10.42
C SER A 79 0.82 3.59 9.57
N LEU A 80 0.92 4.03 8.32
CA LEU A 80 -0.14 4.00 7.34
C LEU A 80 0.37 3.32 6.07
N VAL A 81 -0.26 2.23 5.66
CA VAL A 81 -0.03 1.67 4.32
C VAL A 81 -0.74 2.58 3.33
N LEU A 82 -0.03 3.06 2.30
CA LEU A 82 -0.66 3.92 1.29
C LEU A 82 -1.81 3.18 0.60
N PRO A 83 -2.89 3.87 0.19
CA PRO A 83 -3.98 3.23 -0.53
C PRO A 83 -3.49 2.51 -1.79
N THR A 84 -4.00 1.29 -2.00
CA THR A 84 -3.67 0.46 -3.17
C THR A 84 -4.54 0.75 -4.38
N CYS A 85 -5.62 1.52 -4.19
CA CYS A 85 -6.55 1.91 -5.24
C CYS A 85 -6.45 3.41 -5.54
N PRO A 86 -6.57 3.83 -6.81
CA PRO A 86 -6.66 5.24 -7.14
C PRO A 86 -7.94 5.86 -6.56
N GLY A 87 -7.89 7.16 -6.25
CA GLY A 87 -9.02 7.91 -5.69
C GLY A 87 -8.67 8.76 -4.48
N VAL A 88 -9.69 9.33 -3.85
CA VAL A 88 -9.56 10.13 -2.62
C VAL A 88 -9.90 9.26 -1.43
N HIS A 89 -8.97 9.14 -0.50
CA HIS A 89 -9.08 8.29 0.69
C HIS A 89 -8.97 9.16 1.94
N MET A 90 -9.83 8.89 2.92
CA MET A 90 -9.80 9.51 4.24
C MET A 90 -9.57 8.42 5.29
N LEU A 91 -8.39 8.41 5.90
CA LEU A 91 -7.91 7.33 6.76
C LEU A 91 -7.61 7.88 8.15
N THR A 92 -8.27 7.35 9.17
CA THR A 92 -8.02 7.70 10.57
C THR A 92 -7.18 6.59 11.21
N ILE A 93 -5.95 6.93 11.59
CA ILE A 93 -4.97 5.95 12.07
C ILE A 93 -4.78 6.16 13.58
N PRO A 94 -5.08 5.15 14.41
CA PRO A 94 -4.83 5.22 15.84
C PRO A 94 -3.32 5.23 16.10
N THR A 95 -2.93 5.99 17.11
CA THR A 95 -1.55 6.12 17.56
C THR A 95 -1.35 5.51 18.93
N TRP A 96 -0.12 5.10 19.19
CA TRP A 96 0.29 4.57 20.48
C TRP A 96 1.67 5.07 20.86
N ARG A 97 1.99 5.11 22.15
CA ARG A 97 3.33 5.44 22.65
C ARG A 97 3.83 4.37 23.61
N PRO A 98 5.15 4.16 23.74
CA PRO A 98 5.69 3.35 24.82
C PRO A 98 5.46 4.02 26.18
N VAL A 99 5.26 3.20 27.21
CA VAL A 99 5.05 3.67 28.59
C VAL A 99 6.09 3.07 29.54
N GLY A 100 6.56 3.90 30.47
CA GLY A 100 7.48 3.49 31.52
C GLY A 100 6.78 2.72 32.64
N LEU A 101 7.58 2.15 33.56
CA LEU A 101 7.06 1.44 34.71
C LEU A 101 6.68 2.40 35.84
N GLY A 102 5.43 2.29 36.30
CA GLY A 102 4.92 2.97 37.49
C GLY A 102 4.60 4.46 37.29
N PRO A 103 3.95 5.09 38.28
CA PRO A 103 3.47 6.46 38.18
C PRO A 103 4.59 7.51 38.06
N VAL A 104 5.80 7.17 38.52
CA VAL A 104 6.98 8.05 38.40
C VAL A 104 7.33 8.34 36.94
N ALA A 105 7.13 7.38 36.04
CA ALA A 105 7.37 7.59 34.62
C ALA A 105 6.44 8.66 34.03
N GLU A 106 5.14 8.61 34.37
CA GLU A 106 4.17 9.60 33.91
C GLU A 106 4.40 10.97 34.54
N MET A 107 4.82 11.03 35.82
CA MET A 107 5.23 12.30 36.44
C MET A 107 6.46 12.90 35.74
N ARG A 108 7.47 12.10 35.40
CA ARG A 108 8.66 12.56 34.65
C ARG A 108 8.27 13.08 33.28
N ARG A 109 7.38 12.38 32.57
CA ARG A 109 6.81 12.85 31.30
C ARG A 109 6.11 14.19 31.50
N PHE A 110 5.24 14.32 32.50
CA PHE A 110 4.46 15.53 32.72
C PHE A 110 5.30 16.75 33.09
N PHE A 111 6.23 16.63 34.04
CA PHE A 111 6.98 17.77 34.56
C PHE A 111 8.27 18.06 33.78
N ILE A 112 9.00 17.02 33.40
CA ILE A 112 10.36 17.14 32.84
C ILE A 112 10.35 16.89 31.33
N GLY A 113 9.29 16.26 30.79
CA GLY A 113 9.24 15.84 29.40
C GLY A 113 9.94 14.50 29.12
N GLY A 114 10.39 13.80 30.17
CA GLY A 114 11.06 12.51 30.01
C GLY A 114 10.07 11.38 29.75
N SER A 115 9.99 10.90 28.50
CA SER A 115 9.28 9.68 28.13
C SER A 115 10.19 8.68 27.42
N PRO A 116 9.86 7.37 27.46
CA PRO A 116 10.47 6.42 26.54
C PRO A 116 10.13 6.81 25.10
N GLU A 117 11.10 6.64 24.20
CA GLU A 117 10.98 6.96 22.77
C GLU A 117 11.49 5.77 21.95
N LEU A 118 11.03 5.68 20.70
CA LEU A 118 11.55 4.69 19.76
C LEU A 118 12.87 5.20 19.17
N GLU A 119 13.92 4.40 19.23
CA GLU A 119 15.19 4.71 18.55
C GLU A 119 15.03 4.70 17.02
N ASP A 120 14.14 3.85 16.51
CA ASP A 120 13.83 3.73 15.08
C ASP A 120 12.31 3.62 14.88
N LEU A 121 11.76 4.50 14.05
CA LEU A 121 10.34 4.56 13.70
C LEU A 121 9.83 3.27 13.04
N THR A 122 10.70 2.47 12.42
CA THR A 122 10.29 1.20 11.80
C THR A 122 9.86 0.15 12.82
N TYR A 123 10.20 0.31 14.11
CA TYR A 123 9.69 -0.52 15.21
C TYR A 123 8.17 -0.49 15.37
N ILE A 124 7.51 0.52 14.78
CA ILE A 124 6.04 0.57 14.69
C ILE A 124 5.49 -0.66 13.97
N ARG A 125 6.24 -1.15 12.97
CA ARG A 125 5.98 -2.40 12.25
C ARG A 125 7.13 -3.36 12.53
N ILE A 126 7.73 -3.91 11.48
CA ILE A 126 8.88 -4.78 11.59
C ILE A 126 10.11 -3.90 11.35
N PRO A 127 11.04 -3.80 12.30
CA PRO A 127 12.23 -2.99 12.12
C PRO A 127 13.01 -3.44 10.88
N SER A 128 13.54 -2.48 10.13
CA SER A 128 14.37 -2.77 8.95
C SER A 128 15.63 -3.58 9.30
N THR A 129 16.11 -3.42 10.54
CA THR A 129 17.28 -4.12 11.09
C THR A 129 17.01 -5.56 11.53
N PHE A 130 15.74 -5.99 11.60
CA PHE A 130 15.37 -7.29 12.12
C PHE A 130 15.60 -8.42 11.11
N LYS A 131 16.51 -9.36 11.43
CA LYS A 131 16.90 -10.50 10.57
C LYS A 131 16.38 -11.87 11.07
N GLY A 132 15.53 -11.89 12.09
CA GLY A 132 15.04 -13.12 12.72
C GLY A 132 13.74 -13.67 12.11
N LYS A 133 13.36 -14.90 12.48
CA LYS A 133 12.06 -15.49 12.11
C LYS A 133 10.90 -15.04 12.99
N ARG A 134 11.18 -14.62 14.24
CA ARG A 134 10.18 -14.23 15.24
C ARG A 134 10.64 -12.99 15.99
N LEU A 135 9.91 -11.88 15.82
CA LEU A 135 10.12 -10.66 16.58
C LEU A 135 9.28 -10.71 17.85
N SER A 136 9.93 -10.87 19.01
CA SER A 136 9.24 -10.80 20.30
C SER A 136 9.17 -9.34 20.75
N ARG A 137 7.96 -8.86 21.08
CA ARG A 137 7.73 -7.57 21.77
C ARG A 137 7.34 -7.78 23.23
N PHE A 138 7.63 -8.95 23.80
CA PHE A 138 7.26 -9.26 25.18
C PHE A 138 7.94 -8.28 26.15
N GLY A 139 7.16 -7.77 27.11
CA GLY A 139 7.63 -6.75 28.06
C GLY A 139 7.58 -5.32 27.53
N PHE A 140 7.34 -5.11 26.23
CA PHE A 140 7.16 -3.78 25.65
C PHE A 140 5.74 -3.27 25.97
N ARG A 141 5.65 -2.31 26.87
CA ARG A 141 4.37 -1.73 27.29
C ARG A 141 4.06 -0.49 26.47
N THR A 142 2.83 -0.42 25.98
CA THR A 142 2.33 0.70 25.18
C THR A 142 0.99 1.17 25.71
N GLU A 143 0.67 2.41 25.40
CA GLU A 143 -0.62 3.02 25.67
C GLU A 143 -1.15 3.64 24.37
N THR A 144 -2.45 3.49 24.14
CA THR A 144 -3.17 4.15 23.04
C THR A 144 -3.43 5.61 23.40
N THR A 145 -3.09 6.53 22.50
CA THR A 145 -3.17 7.97 22.83
C THR A 145 -4.26 8.69 22.06
N GLY A 146 -4.20 8.68 20.73
CA GLY A 146 -5.14 9.40 19.88
C GLY A 146 -5.16 8.83 18.48
N SER A 147 -5.57 9.66 17.52
CA SER A 147 -5.58 9.27 16.11
C SER A 147 -5.26 10.43 15.20
N VAL A 148 -4.61 10.14 14.07
CA VAL A 148 -4.31 11.12 13.02
C VAL A 148 -5.14 10.78 11.78
N THR A 149 -5.83 11.79 11.25
CA THR A 149 -6.62 11.63 10.02
C THR A 149 -5.84 12.14 8.81
N PHE A 150 -5.63 11.27 7.83
CA PHE A 150 -5.00 11.58 6.56
C PHE A 150 -6.05 11.68 5.46
N ARG A 151 -5.94 12.71 4.63
CA ARG A 151 -6.65 12.80 3.35
C ARG A 151 -5.65 12.63 2.23
N LEU A 152 -5.73 11.51 1.51
CA LEU A 152 -4.80 11.14 0.46
C LEU A 152 -5.52 11.12 -0.89
N CYS A 153 -4.93 11.79 -1.88
CA CYS A 153 -5.34 11.69 -3.27
C CYS A 153 -4.34 10.78 -4.00
N CYS A 154 -4.77 9.56 -4.32
CA CYS A 154 -3.92 8.55 -4.94
C CYS A 154 -4.19 8.48 -6.44
N LEU A 155 -3.13 8.65 -7.22
CA LEU A 155 -3.13 8.41 -8.66
C LEU A 155 -2.23 7.22 -8.96
N GLN A 156 -2.71 6.29 -9.77
CA GLN A 156 -1.96 5.10 -10.14
C GLN A 156 -1.97 4.95 -11.66
N GLN A 157 -0.78 4.74 -12.23
CA GLN A 157 -0.60 4.49 -13.65
C GLN A 157 0.12 3.14 -13.82
N SER A 158 -0.43 2.28 -14.67
CA SER A 158 0.18 1.00 -15.02
C SER A 158 -0.21 0.59 -16.43
N ARG A 159 0.70 -0.04 -17.16
CA ARG A 159 0.41 -0.63 -18.48
C ARG A 159 -0.66 -1.72 -18.39
N ALA A 160 -0.68 -2.49 -17.30
CA ALA A 160 -1.70 -3.52 -17.07
C ALA A 160 -3.14 -2.95 -17.04
N PHE A 161 -3.31 -1.69 -16.62
CA PHE A 161 -4.62 -1.03 -16.65
C PHE A 161 -5.04 -0.63 -18.07
N LEU A 162 -4.09 -0.23 -18.92
CA LEU A 162 -4.36 0.10 -20.32
C LEU A 162 -4.82 -1.15 -21.08
N GLU A 163 -4.14 -2.28 -20.91
CA GLU A 163 -4.52 -3.54 -21.56
C GLU A 163 -5.93 -3.98 -21.18
N ASN A 164 -6.30 -3.92 -19.90
CA ASN A 164 -7.66 -4.25 -19.45
C ASN A 164 -8.73 -3.30 -20.03
N SER A 165 -8.44 -2.01 -20.15
CA SER A 165 -9.37 -1.04 -20.74
C SER A 165 -9.55 -1.26 -22.26
N ALA A 166 -8.46 -1.52 -22.98
CA ALA A 166 -8.49 -1.85 -24.40
C ALA A 166 -9.20 -3.18 -24.67
N LEU A 167 -9.01 -4.17 -23.79
CA LEU A 167 -9.69 -5.45 -23.85
C LEU A 167 -11.20 -5.30 -23.59
N ARG A 168 -11.60 -4.48 -22.61
CA ARG A 168 -13.02 -4.11 -22.40
C ARG A 168 -13.63 -3.37 -23.58
N GLN A 169 -12.95 -2.37 -24.15
CA GLN A 169 -13.44 -1.64 -25.33
C GLN A 169 -13.53 -2.54 -26.57
N ARG A 170 -12.55 -3.44 -26.76
CA ARG A 170 -12.58 -4.46 -27.80
C ARG A 170 -13.74 -5.44 -27.58
N MET A 171 -14.01 -5.85 -26.35
CA MET A 171 -15.16 -6.70 -26.03
C MET A 171 -16.49 -5.99 -26.23
N GLN A 172 -16.60 -4.71 -25.88
CA GLN A 172 -17.80 -3.90 -26.14
C GLN A 172 -18.05 -3.72 -27.63
N SER A 173 -17.02 -3.38 -28.42
CA SER A 173 -17.16 -3.27 -29.88
C SER A 173 -17.44 -4.60 -30.58
N VAL A 174 -16.93 -5.72 -30.06
CA VAL A 174 -17.29 -7.07 -30.55
C VAL A 174 -18.74 -7.38 -30.17
N LEU A 175 -19.18 -7.06 -28.96
CA LEU A 175 -20.57 -7.26 -28.53
C LEU A 175 -21.54 -6.38 -29.33
N ASP A 176 -21.18 -5.13 -29.63
CA ASP A 176 -21.96 -4.22 -30.47
C ASP A 176 -22.03 -4.71 -31.93
N ARG A 177 -20.93 -5.27 -32.47
CA ARG A 177 -20.93 -5.94 -33.78
C ARG A 177 -21.75 -7.22 -33.82
N LEU A 178 -21.91 -7.87 -32.66
CA LEU A 178 -22.74 -9.06 -32.49
C LEU A 178 -24.16 -8.72 -31.99
N GLY A 179 -24.47 -7.43 -31.78
CA GLY A 179 -25.63 -6.90 -31.07
C GLY A 179 -26.94 -6.85 -31.87
N GLY A 180 -27.25 -7.90 -32.62
CA GLY A 180 -28.52 -8.06 -33.36
C GLY A 180 -29.43 -9.19 -32.86
N PHE A 181 -29.05 -9.99 -31.85
CA PHE A 181 -29.86 -11.15 -31.45
C PHE A 181 -30.01 -11.30 -29.93
N SER A 182 -31.27 -11.41 -29.52
CA SER A 182 -31.85 -11.33 -28.17
C SER A 182 -31.68 -12.58 -27.29
N GLN A 183 -30.50 -13.22 -27.28
CA GLN A 183 -30.25 -14.43 -26.49
C GLN A 183 -28.95 -14.30 -25.68
N GLN A 184 -28.97 -13.45 -24.65
CA GLN A 184 -27.78 -13.04 -23.89
C GLN A 184 -27.17 -14.16 -23.02
N SER A 185 -27.87 -15.25 -22.73
CA SER A 185 -27.36 -16.35 -21.89
C SER A 185 -26.61 -17.43 -22.68
N SER A 186 -26.87 -17.62 -23.97
CA SER A 186 -26.20 -18.64 -24.78
C SER A 186 -24.81 -18.19 -25.25
N VAL A 187 -24.63 -16.88 -25.50
CA VAL A 187 -23.40 -16.31 -26.05
C VAL A 187 -22.25 -16.36 -25.06
N TYR A 188 -22.51 -16.16 -23.75
CA TYR A 188 -21.47 -16.22 -22.72
C TYR A 188 -20.89 -17.64 -22.59
N ASN A 189 -21.75 -18.66 -22.65
CA ASN A 189 -21.34 -20.07 -22.61
C ASN A 189 -20.55 -20.47 -23.86
N VAL A 190 -20.94 -19.98 -25.04
CA VAL A 190 -20.20 -20.22 -26.29
C VAL A 190 -18.83 -19.54 -26.26
N LEU A 191 -18.73 -18.32 -25.72
CA LEU A 191 -17.47 -17.61 -25.58
C LEU A 191 -16.52 -18.28 -24.59
N GLU A 192 -17.03 -18.74 -23.45
CA GLU A 192 -16.24 -19.51 -22.48
C GLU A 192 -15.75 -20.82 -23.10
N ALA A 193 -16.62 -21.54 -23.83
CA ALA A 193 -16.24 -22.77 -24.52
C ALA A 193 -15.16 -22.54 -25.59
N PHE A 194 -15.25 -21.45 -26.35
CA PHE A 194 -14.26 -21.10 -27.38
C PHE A 194 -12.91 -20.72 -26.76
N GLN A 195 -12.90 -19.95 -25.67
CA GLN A 195 -11.66 -19.60 -24.97
C GLN A 195 -11.00 -20.83 -24.33
N ARG A 196 -11.80 -21.73 -23.76
CA ARG A 196 -11.33 -23.00 -23.19
C ARG A 196 -10.75 -23.91 -24.27
N ALA A 197 -11.40 -23.98 -25.44
CA ALA A 197 -10.91 -24.75 -26.59
C ALA A 197 -9.60 -24.17 -27.16
N ARG A 198 -9.49 -22.84 -27.27
CA ARG A 198 -8.27 -22.17 -27.74
C ARG A 198 -7.08 -22.39 -26.81
N ARG A 199 -7.30 -22.37 -25.49
CA ARG A 199 -6.24 -22.65 -24.51
C ARG A 199 -5.72 -24.08 -24.64
N ARG A 200 -6.63 -25.06 -24.80
CA ARG A 200 -6.27 -26.46 -25.07
C ARG A 200 -5.51 -26.65 -26.38
N MET A 201 -5.87 -25.92 -27.44
CA MET A 201 -5.12 -25.95 -28.70
C MET A 201 -3.71 -25.38 -28.56
N GLN A 202 -3.55 -24.32 -27.76
CA GLN A 202 -2.25 -23.72 -27.50
C GLN A 202 -1.34 -24.68 -26.71
N GLU A 203 -1.87 -25.26 -25.63
CA GLU A 203 -1.19 -26.28 -24.82
C GLU A 203 -0.83 -27.52 -25.66
N ALA A 204 -1.75 -27.98 -26.51
CA ALA A 204 -1.49 -29.10 -27.43
C ALA A 204 -0.38 -28.77 -28.43
N ARG A 205 -0.37 -27.56 -28.98
CA ARG A 205 0.66 -27.07 -29.91
C ARG A 205 2.03 -26.95 -29.24
N GLU A 206 2.09 -26.58 -27.98
CA GLU A 206 3.33 -26.51 -27.19
C GLU A 206 3.83 -27.91 -26.79
N SER A 207 2.92 -28.87 -26.61
CA SER A 207 3.26 -30.27 -26.32
C SER A 207 3.65 -31.11 -27.55
N LEU A 208 3.57 -30.55 -28.75
CA LEU A 208 3.85 -31.25 -30.01
C LEU A 208 5.37 -31.28 -30.30
N PRO A 209 5.97 -32.46 -30.53
CA PRO A 209 7.39 -32.56 -30.88
C PRO A 209 7.70 -31.83 -32.18
N GLN A 210 8.83 -31.12 -32.21
CA GLN A 210 9.24 -30.22 -33.31
C GLN A 210 9.42 -30.92 -34.66
N ASP A 211 9.53 -32.24 -34.69
CA ASP A 211 9.75 -33.05 -35.90
C ASP A 211 8.55 -33.06 -36.86
N LEU A 212 7.34 -32.75 -36.40
CA LEU A 212 6.14 -32.68 -37.26
C LEU A 212 5.86 -31.29 -37.85
N ILE A 213 6.53 -30.25 -37.35
CA ILE A 213 6.27 -28.86 -37.75
C ILE A 213 7.07 -28.48 -39.02
N SER A 214 8.14 -29.22 -39.33
CA SER A 214 9.04 -28.93 -40.45
C SER A 214 8.66 -29.60 -41.78
N THR A 215 7.72 -30.55 -41.80
CA THR A 215 7.45 -31.36 -43.01
C THR A 215 6.49 -30.70 -44.02
N SER A 216 5.80 -29.60 -43.67
CA SER A 216 4.81 -28.97 -44.56
C SER A 216 5.31 -27.73 -45.32
N ALA A 217 6.60 -27.37 -45.23
CA ALA A 217 7.17 -26.22 -45.95
C ALA A 217 7.88 -26.58 -47.27
N SER A 218 7.94 -27.87 -47.63
CA SER A 218 8.57 -28.34 -48.88
C SER A 218 7.67 -29.30 -49.63
N ALA A 219 6.67 -28.78 -50.35
CA ALA A 219 6.08 -29.46 -51.50
C ALA A 219 5.35 -28.44 -52.40
N VAL A 220 6.06 -28.05 -53.47
CA VAL A 220 5.66 -27.43 -54.76
C VAL A 220 4.97 -26.06 -54.71
#